data_AF-A0A7V0QDM8-F1
#
_entry.id   AF-A0A7V0QDM8-F1
#
_cell.length_a   1.000
_cell.length_b   1.000
_cell.length_c   1.000
_cell.angle_alpha   90.00
_cell.angle_beta   90.00
_cell.angle_gamma   90.00
#
_symmetry.space_group_name_H-M   'P 1'
#
loop_
_entity.id
_entity.type
_entity.pdbx_description
1 polymer ?
#
loop_
_entity_poly.entity_id
_entity_poly.type
_entity_poly.pdbx_seq_one_letter_code
_entity_poly.pdbx_strand_id
1 'polypeptide(L)' 'MFWRIEVENKPGVFDAEGYACKKDILDLGIEGVKDVKVRQVYILYGNLKENDIVNICDNILVDKIIQEYRYFN' A
#
# COMPACT_ATOMS: atom_id res chain seq x y z
N MET A 1 18.40 -0.73 -11.88
CA MET A 1 17.95 -0.11 -10.62
C MET A 1 16.44 -0.18 -10.59
N PHE A 2 15.84 -0.37 -9.42
CA PHE A 2 14.39 -0.39 -9.28
C PHE A 2 13.98 0.45 -8.08
N TRP A 3 12.79 1.01 -8.14
CA TRP A 3 12.16 1.64 -6.98
C TRP A 3 10.99 0.80 -6.53
N ARG A 4 10.87 0.59 -5.22
CA ARG A 4 9.68 0.01 -4.59
C ARG A 4 8.83 1.14 -4.03
N ILE A 5 7.57 1.19 -4.40
CA ILE A 5 6.59 2.14 -3.87
C ILE A 5 5.53 1.33 -3.13
N GLU A 6 5.21 1.74 -1.91
CA GLU A 6 4.12 1.20 -1.13
C GLU A 6 3.05 2.26 -0.96
N VAL A 7 1.79 1.91 -1.23
CA VAL A 7 0.62 2.78 -1.07
C VAL A 7 -0.33 2.13 -0.08
N GLU A 8 -0.78 2.90 0.91
CA GLU A 8 -1.71 2.43 1.94
C GLU A 8 -2.78 3.48 2.27
N ASN A 9 -3.91 3.03 2.81
CA ASN A 9 -4.94 3.93 3.33
C ASN A 9 -4.42 4.65 4.58
N LYS A 10 -4.67 5.96 4.68
CA LYS A 10 -4.27 6.77 5.84
C LYS A 10 -4.90 6.27 7.14
N PRO A 11 -4.28 6.57 8.30
CA PRO A 11 -4.90 6.32 9.61
C PRO A 11 -6.31 6.93 9.68
N GLY A 12 -7.28 6.14 10.13
CA GLY A 12 -8.68 6.54 10.23
C GLY A 12 -9.52 6.29 8.97
N VAL A 13 -8.90 5.95 7.83
CA VAL A 13 -9.60 5.45 6.65
C VAL A 13 -9.84 3.94 6.80
N PHE A 14 -11.06 3.50 6.49
CA PHE A 14 -11.43 2.08 6.59
C PHE A 14 -10.75 1.26 5.50
N ASP A 15 -9.99 0.25 5.91
CA ASP A 15 -9.33 -0.71 5.01
C ASP A 15 -10.26 -1.92 4.77
N ALA A 16 -11.05 -1.83 3.70
CA ALA A 16 -12.02 -2.87 3.35
C ALA A 16 -11.34 -4.20 2.98
N GLU A 17 -10.19 -4.15 2.31
CA GLU A 17 -9.43 -5.33 1.89
C GLU A 17 -8.79 -6.03 3.09
N GLY A 18 -8.17 -5.27 3.99
CA GLY A 18 -7.65 -5.80 5.25
C GLY A 18 -8.74 -6.42 6.11
N TYR A 19 -9.91 -5.77 6.20
CA TYR A 19 -11.06 -6.32 6.91
C TYR A 19 -11.57 -7.64 6.32
N ALA A 20 -11.72 -7.72 5.00
CA ALA A 20 -12.13 -8.95 4.31
C ALA A 20 -11.10 -10.07 4.53
N CYS A 21 -9.82 -9.79 4.32
CA CYS A 21 -8.75 -10.77 4.53
C CYS A 21 -8.71 -11.29 5.97
N LYS A 22 -8.91 -10.42 6.97
CA LYS A 22 -9.00 -10.85 8.37
C LYS A 22 -10.17 -11.82 8.61
N LYS A 23 -11.32 -11.62 7.94
CA LYS A 23 -12.43 -12.58 8.01
C LYS A 23 -12.05 -13.92 7.39
N ASP A 24 -11.46 -13.91 6.20
CA ASP A 24 -11.04 -15.14 5.53
C ASP A 24 -10.04 -15.94 6.37
N ILE A 25 -9.09 -15.26 7.03
CA ILE A 25 -8.14 -15.88 7.97
C ILE A 25 -8.86 -16.57 9.13
N LEU A 26 -9.87 -15.91 9.69
CA LEU A 26 -10.68 -16.47 10.78
C LEU A 26 -11.50 -17.67 10.30
N ASP A 27 -12.08 -17.59 9.09
CA ASP A 27 -12.87 -18.66 8.48
C ASP A 27 -12.01 -19.91 8.21
N LEU A 28 -10.70 -19.74 8.01
CA LEU A 28 -9.71 -20.83 7.92
C LEU A 28 -9.30 -21.42 9.29
N GLY A 29 -9.87 -20.92 10.39
CA GLY A 29 -9.56 -21.38 11.75
C GLY A 29 -8.24 -20.86 12.32
N ILE A 30 -7.62 -19.85 11.69
CA ILE A 30 -6.39 -19.23 12.20
C ILE A 30 -6.76 -18.18 13.24
N GLU A 31 -6.60 -18.54 14.50
CA GLU A 31 -6.92 -17.67 15.63
C GLU A 31 -5.74 -16.78 16.05
N GLY A 32 -6.05 -15.66 16.73
CA GLY A 32 -5.05 -14.77 17.33
C GLY A 32 -4.60 -13.58 16.46
N VAL A 33 -5.02 -13.51 15.19
CA VAL A 33 -4.74 -12.35 14.32
C VAL A 33 -5.56 -11.13 14.78
N LYS A 34 -4.87 -10.12 15.31
CA LYS A 34 -5.51 -8.93 15.89
C LYS A 34 -5.96 -7.92 14.84
N ASP A 35 -5.18 -7.74 13.78
CA ASP A 35 -5.46 -6.77 12.71
C ASP A 35 -4.78 -7.21 11.40
N VAL A 36 -5.33 -6.76 10.28
CA VAL A 36 -4.75 -6.95 8.95
C VAL A 36 -4.80 -5.61 8.22
N LYS A 37 -3.66 -5.24 7.63
CA LYS A 37 -3.51 -4.02 6.83
C LYS A 37 -3.02 -4.39 5.44
N VAL A 38 -3.65 -3.83 4.43
CA VAL A 38 -3.26 -4.04 3.04
C VAL A 38 -2.47 -2.83 2.55
N ARG A 39 -1.37 -3.11 1.85
CA ARG A 39 -0.58 -2.13 1.11
C ARG A 39 -0.43 -2.59 -0.33
N GLN A 40 -0.61 -1.68 -1.27
CA GLN A 40 -0.31 -1.95 -2.66
C GLN A 40 1.16 -1.66 -2.93
N VAL A 41 1.87 -2.61 -3.52
CA VAL A 41 3.31 -2.50 -3.80
C VAL A 41 3.54 -2.42 -5.30
N TYR A 42 4.19 -1.36 -5.76
CA TYR A 42 4.64 -1.18 -7.14
C TYR A 42 6.16 -1.30 -7.20
N ILE A 43 6.67 -2.02 -8.20
CA ILE A 43 8.10 -2.09 -8.50
C ILE A 43 8.33 -1.43 -9.87
N LEU A 44 9.04 -0.31 -9.88
CA LEU A 44 9.37 0.43 -11.09
C LEU A 44 10.82 0.18 -11.47
N TYR A 45 11.03 -0.44 -12.63
CA TYR A 45 12.36 -0.67 -13.19
C TYR A 45 12.74 0.45 -14.15
N GLY A 46 13.98 0.94 -14.08
CA GLY A 46 14.50 1.90 -15.03
C GLY A 46 15.53 2.85 -14.44
N ASN A 47 15.92 3.84 -15.25
CA ASN A 47 16.78 4.94 -14.81
C ASN A 47 15.91 6.12 -14.35
N LEU A 48 15.20 5.92 -13.24
CA LEU A 48 14.31 6.91 -12.64
C LEU A 48 15.02 7.62 -11.48
N LYS A 49 14.88 8.94 -11.43
CA LYS A 49 15.32 9.75 -10.29
C LYS A 49 14.21 9.84 -9.26
N GLU A 50 14.57 10.21 -8.04
CA GLU A 50 13.61 10.38 -6.94
C GLU A 50 12.46 11.35 -7.31
N ASN A 51 12.76 12.47 -7.98
CA ASN A 51 11.72 13.40 -8.45
C ASN A 51 10.72 12.77 -9.41
N ASP A 52 11.14 11.80 -10.23
CA ASP A 52 10.23 11.07 -11.11
C ASP A 52 9.27 10.19 -10.28
N ILE A 53 9.80 9.53 -9.25
CA ILE A 53 9.02 8.70 -8.32
C ILE A 53 7.99 9.55 -7.57
N VAL A 54 8.41 10.69 -7.00
CA VAL A 54 7.49 11.61 -6.31
C VAL A 54 6.38 12.06 -7.27
N ASN A 55 6.72 12.46 -8.50
CA ASN A 55 5.73 12.87 -9.50
C ASN A 55 4.73 11.75 -9.84
N ILE A 56 5.22 10.53 -10.04
CA ILE A 56 4.38 9.36 -10.34
C ILE A 56 3.43 9.06 -9.18
N CYS A 57 3.92 9.05 -7.94
CA CYS A 57 3.09 8.83 -6.76
C CYS A 57 2.01 9.91 -6.64
N ASP A 58 2.43 11.17 -6.79
CA ASP A 58 1.59 12.32 -6.51
C ASP A 58 0.47 12.57 -7.52
N ASN A 59 0.61 12.06 -8.75
CA ASN A 59 -0.30 12.36 -9.85
C ASN A 59 -0.97 11.11 -10.44
N ILE A 60 -0.50 9.91 -10.13
CA ILE A 60 -0.99 8.67 -10.75
C ILE A 60 -1.33 7.61 -9.70
N LEU A 61 -0.39 7.24 -8.83
CA LEU A 61 -0.53 6.03 -8.01
C LEU A 61 -1.33 6.21 -6.72
N VAL A 62 -1.49 7.45 -6.24
CA VAL A 62 -2.01 7.72 -4.90
C VAL A 62 -3.17 8.69 -4.94
N ASP A 63 -4.30 8.30 -4.36
CA ASP A 63 -5.35 9.26 -3.98
C ASP A 63 -4.90 10.01 -2.72
N LYS A 64 -4.40 11.23 -2.91
CA LYS A 64 -3.86 12.07 -1.83
C LYS A 64 -4.86 12.40 -0.72
N ILE A 65 -6.17 12.24 -0.94
CA ILE A 65 -7.17 12.51 0.11
C ILE A 65 -7.14 11.39 1.14
N ILE A 66 -7.20 10.14 0.69
CA ILE A 66 -7.43 8.97 1.54
C ILE A 66 -6.23 8.03 1.69
N GLN A 67 -5.21 8.17 0.85
CA GLN A 67 -4.03 7.31 0.83
C GLN A 67 -2.72 8.08 1.09
N GLU A 68 -1.71 7.35 1.53
CA GLU A 68 -0.33 7.81 1.66
C GLU A 68 0.63 6.80 1.03
N TYR A 69 1.86 7.22 0.76
CA TYR A 69 2.87 6.36 0.15
C TYR A 69 4.25 6.48 0.78
N ARG A 70 5.06 5.44 0.59
CA ARG A 70 6.50 5.40 0.88
C ARG A 70 7.22 4.82 -0.31
N TYR A 71 8.46 5.24 -0.56
CA TYR A 71 9.28 4.69 -1.62
C TYR A 71 10.69 4.33 -1.13
N PHE A 72 11.29 3.35 -1.81
CA PHE A 72 12.60 2.79 -1.52
C PHE A 72 13.34 2.57 -2.85
N ASN A 73 14.66 2.79 -2.87
CA ASN A 73 15.54 2.56 -4.01
C ASN A 73 16.44 1.34 -3.78
#